data_AF-A0A4S1ZI71-F1
#
_entry.id   AF-A0A4S1ZI71-F1
#
_cell.length_a   1.000
_cell.length_b   1.000
_cell.length_c   1.000
_cell.angle_alpha   90.00
_cell.angle_beta   90.00
_cell.angle_gamma   90.00
#
_symmetry.space_group_name_H-M   'P 1'
#
loop_
_entity.id
_entity.type
_entity.pdbx_description
1 polymer ?
#
loop_
_entity_poly.entity_id
_entity_poly.type
_entity_poly.pdbx_seq_one_letter_code
_entity_poly.pdbx_strand_id
1 'polypeptide(L)'
;MTLGTHNSLTSYPLVWYLRPFGALINIVCRCQRKGYTIEQQYNDGIRWFNLQVTKRGGKWCGSHGIALYDVTLDNVLAFLDNAARKDKETVFVQLVNDRNFRHSASPLEFDILVSRVRLLYGNLKLQVVWDEANGGKYDTRIPISGKEVYWATWWVKEKMKDARFPWWLGFVKYPPFLRYWAKRYNKRYIKEFGNYDYLMLDYVHVEPENNYPKWQKSQTLTAYPHYGEKSSRPSTQKESWKTC
;
A
#
# COMPACT_ATOMS: atom_id res chain seq x y z
N MET A 1 -6.35 6.69 -15.03
CA MET A 1 -5.50 5.64 -14.41
C MET A 1 -5.27 6.03 -12.96
N THR A 2 -5.62 5.16 -12.04
CA THR A 2 -5.46 5.37 -10.60
C THR A 2 -4.18 4.68 -10.14
N LEU A 3 -3.28 5.43 -9.50
CA LEU A 3 -2.00 4.88 -9.04
C LEU A 3 -2.17 4.20 -7.68
N GLY A 4 -1.53 3.03 -7.52
CA GLY A 4 -1.54 2.26 -6.27
C GLY A 4 -0.15 1.91 -5.76
N THR A 5 -0.02 1.76 -4.44
CA THR A 5 1.22 1.32 -3.78
C THR A 5 1.03 -0.01 -3.06
N HIS A 6 1.97 -0.93 -3.29
CA HIS A 6 2.03 -2.20 -2.59
C HIS A 6 2.74 -2.04 -1.24
N ASN A 7 2.20 -2.63 -0.17
CA ASN A 7 2.75 -2.56 1.19
C ASN A 7 3.16 -1.14 1.58
N SER A 8 2.21 -0.22 1.44
CA SER A 8 2.41 1.23 1.54
C SER A 8 3.08 1.66 2.84
N LEU A 9 2.88 0.88 3.92
CA LEU A 9 3.42 1.11 5.26
C LEU A 9 4.90 0.73 5.43
N THR A 10 5.51 0.05 4.45
CA THR A 10 6.93 -0.36 4.54
C THR A 10 7.91 0.81 4.38
N SER A 11 7.43 2.01 4.03
CA SER A 11 8.24 3.24 3.96
C SER A 11 8.64 3.77 5.34
N TYR A 12 7.87 3.45 6.38
CA TYR A 12 8.11 3.91 7.74
C TYR A 12 9.37 3.25 8.35
N PRO A 13 9.93 3.81 9.44
CA PRO A 13 11.02 3.17 10.17
C PRO A 13 10.59 1.81 10.71
N LEU A 14 11.54 0.88 10.88
CA LEU A 14 11.28 -0.32 11.68
C LEU A 14 11.12 0.07 13.15
N VAL A 15 10.32 -0.70 13.90
CA VAL A 15 10.28 -0.61 15.36
C VAL A 15 11.67 -0.82 15.96
N TRP A 16 11.96 -0.16 17.08
CA TRP A 16 13.33 0.04 17.57
C TRP A 16 14.17 -1.26 17.70
N TYR A 17 13.58 -2.35 18.20
CA TYR A 17 14.28 -3.63 18.42
C TYR A 17 14.55 -4.42 17.14
N LEU A 18 13.89 -4.07 16.02
CA LEU A 18 14.18 -4.63 14.70
C LEU A 18 15.23 -3.81 13.94
N ARG A 19 15.53 -2.58 14.38
CA ARG A 19 16.49 -1.68 13.69
C ARG A 19 17.92 -2.28 13.60
N PRO A 20 18.46 -2.98 14.62
CA PRO A 20 19.77 -3.63 14.49
C PRO A 20 19.86 -4.65 13.35
N PHE A 21 18.75 -5.29 13.00
CA PHE A 21 18.64 -6.25 11.90
C PHE A 21 18.10 -5.61 10.62
N GLY A 22 17.97 -4.29 10.59
CA GLY A 22 17.26 -3.56 9.56
C GLY A 22 17.83 -3.74 8.16
N ALA A 23 19.14 -3.94 8.02
CA ALA A 23 19.76 -4.20 6.72
C ALA A 23 19.17 -5.44 6.05
N LEU A 24 19.14 -6.57 6.77
CA LEU A 24 18.59 -7.83 6.26
C LEU A 24 17.07 -7.76 6.11
N ILE A 25 16.36 -7.20 7.09
CA ILE A 25 14.91 -7.09 7.04
C ILE A 25 14.46 -6.22 5.87
N ASN A 26 15.15 -5.10 5.60
CA ASN A 26 14.76 -4.21 4.51
C ASN A 26 14.95 -4.85 3.13
N ILE A 27 15.91 -5.76 2.97
CA ILE A 27 16.15 -6.50 1.73
C ILE A 27 14.93 -7.35 1.36
N VAL A 28 14.28 -7.96 2.34
CA VAL A 28 13.18 -8.92 2.11
C VAL A 28 11.78 -8.31 2.30
N CYS A 29 11.64 -7.33 3.19
CA CYS A 29 10.34 -6.80 3.61
C CYS A 29 10.08 -5.36 3.14
N ARG A 30 11.09 -4.57 2.73
CA ARG A 30 10.84 -3.16 2.37
C ARG A 30 10.47 -3.02 0.89
N CYS A 31 9.23 -2.63 0.62
CA CYS A 31 8.74 -2.35 -0.72
C CYS A 31 8.86 -0.87 -1.07
N GLN A 32 8.54 0.01 -0.11
CA GLN A 32 8.54 1.46 -0.33
C GLN A 32 9.84 2.12 0.14
N ARG A 33 10.22 3.22 -0.53
CA ARG A 33 11.41 4.01 -0.17
C ARG A 33 11.28 4.48 1.29
N LYS A 34 12.36 4.40 2.05
CA LYS A 34 12.40 4.91 3.43
C LYS A 34 12.02 6.39 3.44
N GLY A 35 11.07 6.77 4.29
CA GLY A 35 10.58 8.14 4.40
C GLY A 35 9.55 8.53 3.34
N TYR A 36 9.18 7.65 2.40
CA TYR A 36 8.08 7.89 1.46
C TYR A 36 6.73 7.62 2.11
N THR A 37 6.34 8.51 3.02
CA THR A 37 5.17 8.32 3.89
C THR A 37 3.86 8.27 3.12
N ILE A 38 2.76 7.90 3.78
CA ILE A 38 1.43 7.88 3.14
C ILE A 38 1.03 9.27 2.64
N GLU A 39 1.40 10.32 3.38
CA GLU A 39 1.15 11.71 3.00
C GLU A 39 1.86 12.07 1.70
N GLN A 40 3.13 11.67 1.56
CA GLN A 40 3.88 11.89 0.32
C GLN A 40 3.31 11.08 -0.84
N GLN A 41 3.00 9.80 -0.62
CA GLN A 41 2.34 8.96 -1.63
C GLN A 41 1.03 9.58 -2.11
N TYR A 42 0.20 10.05 -1.18
CA TYR A 42 -1.07 10.70 -1.51
C TYR A 42 -0.85 11.99 -2.32
N ASN A 43 0.08 12.85 -1.90
CA ASN A 43 0.38 14.10 -2.61
C ASN A 43 0.92 13.85 -4.03
N ASP A 44 1.60 12.72 -4.25
CA ASP A 44 2.09 12.28 -5.56
C ASP A 44 1.00 11.63 -6.43
N GLY A 45 -0.27 11.66 -6.01
CA GLY A 45 -1.40 11.15 -6.78
C GLY A 45 -1.74 9.67 -6.55
N ILE A 46 -1.14 9.01 -5.55
CA ILE A 46 -1.55 7.66 -5.17
C ILE A 46 -2.94 7.70 -4.54
N ARG A 47 -3.86 6.87 -5.03
CA ARG A 47 -5.23 6.76 -4.52
C ARG A 47 -5.62 5.33 -4.15
N TRP A 48 -4.72 4.37 -4.32
CA TRP A 48 -4.90 3.00 -3.83
C TRP A 48 -3.73 2.60 -2.92
N PHE A 49 -4.04 2.31 -1.65
CA PHE A 49 -3.06 1.90 -0.65
C PHE A 49 -3.27 0.46 -0.21
N ASN A 50 -2.23 -0.38 -0.32
CA ASN A 50 -2.22 -1.71 0.28
C ASN A 50 -1.57 -1.64 1.67
N LEU A 51 -2.41 -1.81 2.69
CA LEU A 51 -2.08 -1.73 4.10
C LEU A 51 -2.05 -3.13 4.71
N GLN A 52 -0.85 -3.71 4.77
CA GLN A 52 -0.59 -4.90 5.56
C GLN A 52 -0.41 -4.54 7.03
N VAL A 53 -1.20 -5.16 7.89
CA VAL A 53 -1.25 -4.82 9.32
C VAL A 53 -1.27 -6.06 10.19
N THR A 54 -0.78 -5.89 11.41
CA THR A 54 -0.86 -6.88 12.47
C THR A 54 -1.12 -6.20 13.82
N LYS A 55 -1.58 -6.95 14.81
CA LYS A 55 -1.92 -6.40 16.14
C LYS A 55 -0.78 -6.61 17.12
N ARG A 56 -0.32 -5.54 17.77
CA ARG A 56 0.73 -5.56 18.78
C ARG A 56 0.39 -4.63 19.93
N GLY A 57 0.42 -5.15 21.16
CA GLY A 57 0.12 -4.35 22.36
C GLY A 57 -1.26 -3.67 22.28
N GLY A 58 -2.25 -4.37 21.72
CA GLY A 58 -3.61 -3.85 21.52
C GLY A 58 -3.79 -2.89 20.35
N LYS A 59 -2.70 -2.45 19.69
CA LYS A 59 -2.75 -1.52 18.56
C LYS A 59 -2.53 -2.23 17.23
N TRP A 60 -3.14 -1.73 16.16
CA TRP A 60 -2.90 -2.19 14.80
C TRP A 60 -1.74 -1.39 14.20
N CYS A 61 -0.69 -2.10 13.81
CA CYS A 61 0.55 -1.51 13.30
C CYS A 61 0.85 -2.03 11.90
N GLY A 62 1.62 -1.25 11.14
CA GLY A 62 2.12 -1.71 9.83
C GLY A 62 3.07 -2.89 9.96
N SER A 63 2.88 -3.90 9.13
CA SER A 63 3.73 -5.09 9.09
C SER A 63 3.94 -5.58 7.66
N HIS A 64 4.97 -6.39 7.46
CA HIS A 64 5.13 -7.17 6.23
C HIS A 64 6.08 -8.35 6.51
N GLY A 65 5.54 -9.56 6.55
CA GLY A 65 6.32 -10.77 6.85
C GLY A 65 6.84 -10.73 8.28
N ILE A 66 8.17 -10.76 8.45
CA ILE A 66 8.81 -10.67 9.78
C ILE A 66 9.01 -9.23 10.27
N ALA A 67 8.69 -8.22 9.45
CA ALA A 67 8.96 -6.82 9.76
C ALA A 67 7.77 -6.14 10.43
N LEU A 68 8.07 -5.29 11.42
CA LEU A 68 7.14 -4.35 12.04
C LEU A 68 7.63 -2.92 11.85
N TYR A 69 6.71 -2.06 11.43
CA TYR A 69 6.97 -0.66 11.15
C TYR A 69 6.38 0.24 12.22
N ASP A 70 7.09 1.33 12.51
CA ASP A 70 6.76 2.33 13.51
C ASP A 70 5.68 3.28 12.98
N VAL A 71 4.49 2.72 12.76
CA VAL A 71 3.30 3.41 12.26
C VAL A 71 2.04 2.67 12.73
N THR A 72 1.07 3.42 13.25
CA THR A 72 -0.24 2.91 13.65
C THR A 72 -1.25 3.09 12.53
N LEU A 73 -2.10 2.08 12.31
CA LEU A 73 -3.12 2.10 11.28
C LEU A 73 -4.12 3.26 11.46
N ASP A 74 -4.52 3.56 12.70
CA ASP A 74 -5.54 4.59 12.98
C ASP A 74 -5.10 5.98 12.48
N ASN A 75 -3.81 6.34 12.65
CA ASN A 75 -3.25 7.60 12.13
C ASN A 75 -3.29 7.64 10.60
N VAL A 76 -2.95 6.52 9.94
CA VAL A 76 -2.93 6.41 8.48
C VAL A 76 -4.35 6.54 7.91
N LEU A 77 -5.32 5.83 8.47
CA LEU A 77 -6.70 5.87 8.01
C LEU A 77 -7.34 7.24 8.25
N ALA A 78 -7.07 7.87 9.41
CA ALA A 78 -7.53 9.21 9.70
C ALA A 78 -6.96 10.24 8.71
N PHE A 79 -5.67 10.14 8.36
CA PHE A 79 -5.08 10.99 7.33
C PHE A 79 -5.78 10.78 5.97
N LEU A 80 -5.87 9.54 5.50
CA LEU A 80 -6.43 9.23 4.18
C LEU A 80 -7.89 9.65 4.05
N ASP A 81 -8.71 9.42 5.08
CA ASP A 81 -10.13 9.82 5.06
C ASP A 81 -10.30 11.34 5.03
N ASN A 82 -9.51 12.06 5.83
CA ASN A 82 -9.53 13.52 5.84
C ASN A 82 -9.03 14.11 4.51
N ALA A 83 -7.98 13.54 3.93
CA ALA A 83 -7.45 13.97 2.65
C ALA A 83 -8.46 13.71 1.51
N ALA A 84 -9.01 12.50 1.44
CA ALA A 84 -10.05 12.13 0.47
C ALA A 84 -11.26 13.08 0.53
N ARG A 85 -11.72 13.39 1.76
CA ARG A 85 -12.83 14.31 1.98
C ARG A 85 -12.50 15.74 1.53
N LYS A 86 -11.32 16.24 1.90
CA LYS A 86 -10.87 17.58 1.57
C LYS A 86 -10.78 17.78 0.05
N ASP A 87 -10.21 16.80 -0.64
CA ASP A 87 -9.93 16.91 -2.07
C ASP A 87 -11.09 16.41 -2.93
N LYS A 88 -12.16 15.88 -2.30
CA LYS A 88 -13.35 15.28 -2.94
C LYS A 88 -12.97 14.13 -3.88
N GLU A 89 -12.01 13.32 -3.46
CA GLU A 89 -11.50 12.19 -4.23
C GLU A 89 -11.86 10.87 -3.58
N THR A 90 -11.89 9.81 -4.39
CA THR A 90 -12.09 8.45 -3.89
C THR A 90 -10.73 7.82 -3.60
N VAL A 91 -10.54 7.37 -2.36
CA VAL A 91 -9.36 6.61 -1.94
C VAL A 91 -9.73 5.17 -1.67
N PHE A 92 -8.99 4.25 -2.29
CA PHE A 92 -9.10 2.82 -2.10
C PHE A 92 -8.08 2.34 -1.08
N VAL A 93 -8.53 1.55 -0.13
CA VAL A 93 -7.67 0.91 0.87
C VAL A 93 -7.87 -0.58 0.78
N GLN A 94 -6.81 -1.31 0.46
CA GLN A 94 -6.75 -2.75 0.64
C GLN A 94 -6.16 -3.03 2.00
N LEU A 95 -6.95 -3.62 2.90
CA LEU A 95 -6.53 -3.98 4.25
C LEU A 95 -6.25 -5.48 4.31
N VAL A 96 -5.04 -5.84 4.74
CA VAL A 96 -4.56 -7.23 4.80
C VAL A 96 -4.15 -7.56 6.23
N ASN A 97 -4.66 -8.68 6.76
CA ASN A 97 -4.20 -9.22 8.04
C ASN A 97 -2.93 -10.04 7.83
N ASP A 98 -1.77 -9.46 8.15
CA ASP A 98 -0.49 -10.15 8.04
C ASP A 98 -0.29 -11.10 9.22
N ARG A 99 -0.36 -12.40 8.92
CA ARG A 99 -0.28 -13.47 9.93
C ARG A 99 1.11 -13.99 10.18
N ASN A 100 2.11 -13.49 9.45
CA ASN A 100 3.48 -13.98 9.52
C ASN A 100 4.20 -13.62 10.83
N PHE A 101 3.64 -12.69 11.61
CA PHE A 101 4.18 -12.35 12.92
C PHE A 101 3.60 -13.25 14.02
N ARG A 102 4.44 -13.73 14.95
CA ARG A 102 4.07 -14.68 16.05
C ARG A 102 2.89 -14.26 16.94
N HIS A 103 2.43 -13.03 16.83
CA HIS A 103 1.31 -12.46 17.59
C HIS A 103 0.23 -11.90 16.67
N SER A 104 -0.06 -12.59 15.58
CA SER A 104 -1.09 -12.15 14.65
C SER A 104 -2.46 -12.12 15.31
N ALA A 105 -3.26 -11.12 14.94
CA ALA A 105 -4.60 -10.98 15.43
C ALA A 105 -5.46 -12.17 15.00
N SER A 106 -6.35 -12.61 15.88
CA SER A 106 -7.36 -13.60 15.53
C SER A 106 -8.24 -13.10 14.38
N PRO A 107 -8.89 -14.00 13.62
CA PRO A 107 -9.79 -13.58 12.56
C PRO A 107 -10.88 -12.61 13.05
N LEU A 108 -11.48 -12.92 14.19
CA LEU A 108 -12.52 -12.10 14.82
C LEU A 108 -12.04 -10.68 15.14
N GLU A 109 -10.81 -10.52 15.65
CA GLU A 109 -10.27 -9.19 15.93
C GLU A 109 -10.08 -8.37 14.65
N PHE A 110 -9.68 -9.02 13.55
CA PHE A 110 -9.57 -8.35 12.26
C PHE A 110 -10.95 -8.00 11.67
N ASP A 111 -11.95 -8.86 11.83
CA ASP A 111 -13.35 -8.55 11.47
C ASP A 111 -13.88 -7.31 12.23
N ILE A 112 -13.59 -7.24 13.53
CA ILE A 112 -13.93 -6.08 14.36
C ILE A 112 -13.22 -4.83 13.84
N LEU A 113 -11.93 -4.92 13.48
CA LEU A 113 -11.21 -3.81 12.86
C LEU A 113 -11.88 -3.38 11.56
N VAL A 114 -12.13 -4.31 10.63
CA VAL A 114 -12.76 -4.02 9.33
C VAL A 114 -14.10 -3.30 9.51
N SER A 115 -14.92 -3.79 10.44
CA SER A 115 -16.22 -3.20 10.76
C SER A 115 -16.05 -1.77 11.30
N ARG A 116 -15.12 -1.56 12.22
CA ARG A 116 -14.77 -0.23 12.74
C ARG A 116 -14.29 0.71 11.63
N VAL A 117 -13.46 0.23 10.71
CA VAL A 117 -12.95 1.04 9.60
C VAL A 117 -14.09 1.50 8.68
N ARG A 118 -14.99 0.57 8.31
CA ARG A 118 -16.17 0.89 7.48
C ARG A 118 -17.10 1.92 8.15
N LEU A 119 -17.25 1.86 9.47
CA LEU A 119 -18.10 2.78 10.23
C LEU A 119 -17.47 4.17 10.39
N LEU A 120 -16.16 4.24 10.69
CA LEU A 120 -15.50 5.50 11.04
C LEU A 120 -14.97 6.29 9.83
N TYR A 121 -14.60 5.61 8.74
CA TYR A 121 -13.90 6.23 7.60
C TYR A 121 -14.72 6.12 6.31
N GLY A 122 -15.87 6.83 6.28
CA GLY A 122 -16.85 6.74 5.20
C GLY A 122 -16.36 7.22 3.82
N ASN A 123 -15.26 7.97 3.74
CA ASN A 123 -14.68 8.42 2.47
C ASN A 123 -13.72 7.40 1.85
N LEU A 124 -13.41 6.32 2.57
CA LEU A 124 -12.53 5.26 2.09
C LEU A 124 -13.32 4.10 1.49
N LYS A 125 -12.88 3.62 0.32
CA LYS A 125 -13.39 2.38 -0.28
C LYS A 125 -12.52 1.21 0.16
N LEU A 126 -13.05 0.41 1.06
CA LEU A 126 -12.31 -0.68 1.71
C LEU A 126 -12.44 -2.00 0.93
N GLN A 127 -11.29 -2.55 0.52
CA GLN A 127 -11.11 -3.94 0.12
C GLN A 127 -10.48 -4.71 1.27
N VAL A 128 -10.97 -5.92 1.57
CA VAL A 128 -10.45 -6.75 2.66
C VAL A 128 -9.85 -8.02 2.10
N VAL A 129 -8.61 -8.32 2.50
CA VAL A 129 -7.91 -9.55 2.15
C VAL A 129 -7.55 -10.31 3.42
N TRP A 130 -8.01 -11.55 3.48
CA TRP A 130 -7.60 -12.53 4.47
C TRP A 130 -6.43 -13.30 3.89
N ASP A 131 -5.29 -13.32 4.59
CA ASP A 131 -4.03 -13.89 4.11
C ASP A 131 -4.21 -15.21 3.33
N GLU A 132 -3.52 -15.29 2.19
CA GLU A 132 -3.67 -16.26 1.11
C GLU A 132 -3.08 -17.64 1.44
N ALA A 133 -2.21 -17.73 2.46
CA ALA A 133 -1.49 -18.96 2.83
C ALA A 133 -2.41 -20.17 3.14
N ASN A 134 -3.71 -19.94 3.41
CA ASN A 134 -4.70 -20.99 3.67
C ASN A 134 -5.92 -20.92 2.70
N GLY A 135 -5.76 -20.38 1.50
CA GLY A 135 -6.88 -20.26 0.54
C GLY A 135 -7.84 -19.11 0.88
N GLY A 136 -7.27 -17.94 1.23
CA GLY A 136 -7.98 -16.75 1.67
C GLY A 136 -9.21 -16.41 0.81
N LYS A 137 -10.35 -16.18 1.48
CA LYS A 137 -11.56 -15.68 0.83
C LYS A 137 -11.41 -14.17 0.64
N TYR A 138 -11.49 -13.68 -0.60
CA TYR A 138 -11.60 -12.25 -0.87
C TYR A 138 -13.05 -11.80 -0.60
N ASP A 139 -13.25 -10.75 0.20
CA ASP A 139 -14.55 -10.04 0.22
C ASP A 139 -14.56 -9.09 -0.98
N THR A 140 -14.92 -9.61 -2.17
CA THR A 140 -14.86 -8.91 -3.46
C THR A 140 -16.02 -7.93 -3.69
N ARG A 141 -16.59 -7.34 -2.63
CA ARG A 141 -17.67 -6.34 -2.75
C ARG A 141 -17.27 -5.08 -3.51
N ILE A 142 -15.97 -4.88 -3.76
CA ILE A 142 -15.51 -3.96 -4.78
C ILE A 142 -15.28 -4.80 -6.05
N PRO A 143 -15.98 -4.50 -7.17
CA PRO A 143 -15.74 -5.15 -8.45
C PRO A 143 -14.37 -4.70 -8.97
N ILE A 144 -13.34 -5.26 -8.39
CA ILE A 144 -12.02 -5.25 -8.99
C ILE A 144 -12.15 -6.32 -10.06
N SER A 145 -12.12 -5.90 -11.33
CA SER A 145 -12.04 -6.86 -12.40
C SER A 145 -10.90 -7.81 -12.04
N GLY A 146 -11.16 -9.13 -12.03
CA GLY A 146 -10.21 -10.13 -11.52
C GLY A 146 -8.84 -10.14 -12.23
N LYS A 147 -8.63 -9.21 -13.16
CA LYS A 147 -7.40 -8.91 -13.87
C LYS A 147 -6.60 -7.72 -13.32
N GLU A 148 -6.92 -7.14 -12.16
CA GLU A 148 -6.21 -5.93 -11.66
C GLU A 148 -5.44 -6.13 -10.35
N VAL A 149 -5.46 -7.33 -9.79
CA VAL A 149 -4.86 -7.62 -8.48
C VAL A 149 -3.52 -8.34 -8.66
N TYR A 150 -2.43 -7.81 -8.09
CA TYR A 150 -1.15 -8.53 -7.86
C TYR A 150 -0.15 -8.75 -9.02
N TRP A 151 -0.18 -7.89 -10.04
CA TRP A 151 0.46 -8.19 -11.33
C TRP A 151 1.99 -8.12 -11.35
N ALA A 152 2.64 -7.30 -10.53
CA ALA A 152 4.10 -7.21 -10.55
C ALA A 152 4.78 -8.44 -9.92
N THR A 153 4.29 -8.92 -8.77
CA THR A 153 4.98 -9.99 -8.03
C THR A 153 4.71 -11.37 -8.61
N TRP A 154 3.47 -11.68 -9.02
CA TRP A 154 3.14 -12.97 -9.65
C TRP A 154 3.81 -13.12 -11.02
N TRP A 155 3.72 -12.10 -11.88
CA TRP A 155 4.31 -12.15 -13.22
C TRP A 155 5.83 -12.21 -13.16
N VAL A 156 6.46 -11.47 -12.23
CA VAL A 156 7.91 -11.61 -11.98
C VAL A 156 8.25 -13.01 -11.47
N LYS A 157 7.46 -13.58 -10.55
CA LYS A 157 7.65 -14.97 -10.10
C LYS A 157 7.55 -15.95 -11.27
N GLU A 158 6.60 -15.77 -12.20
CA GLU A 158 6.50 -16.59 -13.41
C GLU A 158 7.71 -16.42 -14.33
N LYS A 159 8.12 -15.18 -14.66
CA LYS A 159 9.31 -14.94 -15.49
C LYS A 159 10.60 -15.41 -14.85
N MET A 160 10.66 -15.46 -13.52
CA MET A 160 11.78 -16.04 -12.78
C MET A 160 11.79 -17.57 -12.83
N LYS A 161 10.64 -18.24 -12.98
CA LYS A 161 10.59 -19.69 -13.25
C LYS A 161 11.21 -20.01 -14.61
N ASP A 162 11.03 -19.13 -15.59
CA ASP A 162 11.59 -19.27 -16.94
C ASP A 162 13.11 -19.02 -16.99
N ALA A 163 13.66 -18.27 -16.03
CA ALA A 163 15.09 -18.04 -15.92
C ALA A 163 15.79 -19.31 -15.43
N ARG A 164 16.51 -20.00 -16.33
CA ARG A 164 17.30 -21.23 -16.05
C ARG A 164 18.48 -20.95 -15.08
N PHE A 165 18.20 -20.73 -13.81
CA PHE A 165 19.23 -20.65 -12.76
C PHE A 165 19.40 -22.00 -12.03
N PRO A 166 20.63 -22.40 -11.68
CA PRO A 166 20.90 -23.62 -10.93
C PRO A 166 20.09 -23.69 -9.62
N TRP A 167 19.47 -24.84 -9.36
CA TRP A 167 18.54 -25.05 -8.25
C TRP A 167 19.17 -24.85 -6.85
N TRP A 168 20.49 -25.04 -6.70
CA TRP A 168 21.23 -24.84 -5.45
C TRP A 168 21.43 -23.37 -5.09
N LEU A 169 21.30 -22.45 -6.06
CA LEU A 169 21.10 -21.02 -5.81
C LEU A 169 19.65 -20.70 -5.42
N GLY A 170 18.84 -21.71 -5.05
CA GLY A 170 17.45 -21.62 -4.60
C GLY A 170 17.19 -20.55 -3.53
N PHE A 171 18.16 -20.33 -2.63
CA PHE A 171 18.09 -19.27 -1.62
C PHE A 171 18.39 -17.87 -2.16
N VAL A 172 19.10 -17.76 -3.30
CA VAL A 172 19.25 -16.55 -4.12
C VAL A 172 18.07 -16.39 -5.11
N LYS A 173 17.29 -17.46 -5.31
CA LYS A 173 16.18 -17.55 -6.27
C LYS A 173 14.95 -16.76 -5.83
N TYR A 174 14.84 -16.32 -4.56
CA TYR A 174 13.61 -15.66 -4.07
C TYR A 174 13.77 -14.34 -3.26
N PRO A 175 14.88 -14.01 -2.58
CA PRO A 175 15.18 -12.58 -2.30
C PRO A 175 16.68 -12.22 -2.42
N PRO A 176 17.12 -11.00 -2.86
CA PRO A 176 16.49 -9.65 -2.81
C PRO A 176 15.96 -9.09 -4.14
N PHE A 177 16.06 -9.86 -5.22
CA PHE A 177 16.02 -9.28 -6.56
C PHE A 177 14.61 -9.09 -7.14
N LEU A 178 13.53 -9.34 -6.40
CA LEU A 178 12.17 -9.03 -6.88
C LEU A 178 12.08 -7.57 -7.36
N ARG A 179 12.73 -6.65 -6.64
CA ARG A 179 12.88 -5.25 -7.05
C ARG A 179 13.66 -5.07 -8.34
N TYR A 180 14.77 -5.78 -8.48
CA TYR A 180 15.59 -5.75 -9.68
C TYR A 180 14.81 -6.26 -10.90
N TRP A 181 14.11 -7.39 -10.76
CA TRP A 181 13.34 -8.01 -11.83
C TRP A 181 12.10 -7.21 -12.20
N ALA A 182 11.35 -6.69 -11.22
CA ALA A 182 10.26 -5.75 -11.47
C ALA A 182 10.76 -4.53 -12.25
N LYS A 183 11.89 -3.93 -11.85
CA LYS A 183 12.49 -2.80 -12.58
C LYS A 183 12.93 -3.19 -13.99
N ARG A 184 13.59 -4.34 -14.15
CA ARG A 184 14.10 -4.85 -15.44
C ARG A 184 12.97 -5.05 -16.45
N TYR A 185 11.81 -5.51 -16.00
CA TYR A 185 10.71 -5.88 -16.88
C TYR A 185 9.57 -4.86 -16.95
N ASN A 186 9.61 -3.76 -16.18
CA ASN A 186 8.52 -2.79 -16.12
C ASN A 186 8.11 -2.24 -17.50
N LYS A 187 9.09 -1.91 -18.37
CA LYS A 187 8.80 -1.43 -19.74
C LYS A 187 8.09 -2.49 -20.59
N ARG A 188 8.49 -3.76 -20.45
CA ARG A 188 7.88 -4.87 -21.16
C ARG A 188 6.46 -5.12 -20.66
N TYR A 189 6.28 -5.07 -19.35
CA TYR A 189 4.98 -5.16 -18.71
C TYR A 189 4.03 -4.06 -19.23
N ILE A 190 4.42 -2.78 -19.14
CA ILE A 190 3.60 -1.66 -19.63
C ILE A 190 3.23 -1.83 -21.12
N LYS A 191 4.16 -2.36 -21.94
CA LYS A 191 3.90 -2.62 -23.37
C LYS A 191 2.95 -3.80 -23.60
N GLU A 192 3.11 -4.90 -22.88
CA GLU A 192 2.26 -6.10 -23.01
C GLU A 192 0.83 -5.85 -22.50
N PHE A 193 0.69 -4.92 -21.56
CA PHE A 193 -0.51 -4.76 -20.75
C PHE A 193 -1.10 -3.35 -20.85
N GLY A 194 -0.77 -2.55 -21.86
CA GLY A 194 -0.97 -1.09 -21.93
C GLY A 194 -2.40 -0.49 -21.85
N ASN A 195 -3.38 -1.12 -21.19
CA ASN A 195 -4.78 -0.68 -21.10
C ASN A 195 -5.47 -1.03 -19.74
N TYR A 196 -4.78 -0.90 -18.60
CA TYR A 196 -5.44 -1.10 -17.28
C TYR A 196 -5.80 0.21 -16.61
N ASP A 197 -6.90 0.20 -15.84
CA ASP A 197 -7.37 1.36 -15.08
C ASP A 197 -6.46 1.66 -13.88
N TYR A 198 -5.65 0.69 -13.44
CA TYR A 198 -4.79 0.78 -12.26
C TYR A 198 -3.36 0.30 -12.52
N LEU A 199 -2.38 1.06 -12.03
CA LEU A 199 -0.97 0.67 -12.02
C LEU A 199 -0.52 0.49 -10.56
N MET A 200 -0.44 -0.75 -10.10
CA MET A 200 0.07 -1.07 -8.76
C MET A 200 1.60 -1.12 -8.81
N LEU A 201 2.24 -0.13 -8.19
CA LEU A 201 3.69 0.00 -8.17
C LEU A 201 4.24 -0.71 -6.93
N ASP A 202 4.89 -1.86 -7.14
CA ASP A 202 5.66 -2.53 -6.08
C ASP A 202 6.81 -1.62 -5.56
N TYR A 203 7.29 -0.72 -6.42
CA TYR A 203 8.36 0.22 -6.14
C TYR A 203 8.05 1.56 -6.82
N VAL A 204 7.39 2.49 -6.14
CA VAL A 204 7.34 3.86 -6.62
C VAL A 204 8.75 4.43 -6.51
N HIS A 205 9.40 4.64 -7.65
CA HIS A 205 10.58 5.48 -7.77
C HIS A 205 10.12 6.73 -8.52
N VAL A 206 9.63 7.74 -7.78
CA VAL A 206 9.57 9.09 -8.35
C VAL A 206 11.02 9.56 -8.39
N GLU A 207 11.64 9.52 -9.56
CA GLU A 207 12.85 10.33 -9.77
C GLU A 207 12.44 11.80 -9.57
N PRO A 208 13.23 12.62 -8.87
CA PRO A 208 12.91 14.03 -8.68
C PRO A 208 12.68 14.72 -10.04
N GLU A 209 11.42 15.03 -10.30
CA GLU A 209 10.74 15.88 -11.31
C GLU A 209 11.25 16.07 -12.75
N ASN A 210 12.41 15.56 -13.17
CA ASN A 210 12.95 15.92 -14.49
C ASN A 210 12.60 14.97 -15.65
N ASN A 211 11.86 13.87 -15.43
CA ASN A 211 11.69 12.83 -16.45
C ASN A 211 10.28 12.23 -16.61
N TYR A 212 9.21 12.96 -16.28
CA TYR A 212 7.90 12.57 -16.82
C TYR A 212 7.83 12.91 -18.31
N PRO A 213 7.54 11.94 -19.19
CA PRO A 213 7.37 12.23 -20.61
C PRO A 213 6.11 13.11 -20.77
N LYS A 214 6.26 14.22 -21.51
CA LYS A 214 5.32 15.35 -21.63
C LYS A 214 3.86 14.99 -21.99
N TRP A 215 3.57 13.77 -22.41
CA TRP A 215 2.25 13.29 -22.81
C TRP A 215 1.23 13.21 -21.65
N GLN A 216 1.65 13.28 -20.38
CA GLN A 216 0.72 13.35 -19.24
C GLN A 216 0.20 14.76 -18.94
N LYS A 217 0.75 15.83 -19.56
CA LYS A 217 0.28 17.21 -19.34
C LYS A 217 -0.92 17.63 -20.20
N SER A 218 -1.40 16.79 -21.12
CA SER A 218 -2.48 17.15 -22.05
C SER A 218 -3.82 16.49 -21.73
N GLN A 219 -4.22 16.47 -20.46
CA GLN A 219 -5.62 16.37 -20.09
C GLN A 219 -5.96 17.54 -19.17
N THR A 220 -5.95 18.73 -19.77
CA THR A 220 -6.66 19.90 -19.27
C THR A 220 -8.13 19.54 -19.13
N LEU A 221 -8.59 19.34 -17.89
CA LEU A 221 -10.00 19.36 -17.53
C LEU A 221 -10.52 20.77 -17.79
N THR A 222 -11.30 20.93 -18.84
CA THR A 222 -12.14 22.09 -19.08
C THR A 222 -13.16 22.22 -17.94
N ALA A 223 -13.23 23.42 -17.39
CA ALA A 223 -14.03 23.81 -16.24
C ALA A 223 -15.55 23.78 -16.53
N TYR A 224 -16.34 23.53 -15.48
CA TYR A 224 -17.73 23.99 -15.35
C TYR A 224 -17.96 24.57 -13.93
N PRO A 225 -18.89 25.53 -13.77
CA PRO A 225 -18.81 26.58 -12.76
C PRO A 225 -19.51 26.28 -11.42
N HIS A 226 -19.13 27.12 -10.46
CA HIS A 226 -19.58 27.33 -9.08
C HIS A 226 -21.06 27.07 -8.74
N TYR A 227 -21.28 26.52 -7.54
CA TYR A 227 -22.25 27.03 -6.56
C TYR A 227 -21.63 26.94 -5.15
N GLY A 228 -21.69 28.04 -4.40
CA GLY A 228 -21.20 28.14 -3.02
C GLY A 228 -22.30 27.89 -1.98
N GLU A 229 -21.90 27.64 -0.74
CA GLU A 229 -22.27 28.45 0.43
C GLU A 229 -21.59 27.95 1.73
N LYS A 230 -21.85 28.67 2.82
CA LYS A 230 -20.93 29.07 3.90
C LYS A 230 -20.73 28.09 5.07
N SER A 231 -19.61 28.38 5.73
CA SER A 231 -19.06 27.98 7.04
C SER A 231 -20.00 27.76 8.23
N SER A 232 -19.54 26.92 9.17
CA SER A 232 -19.26 27.34 10.56
C SER A 232 -18.30 26.36 11.27
N ARG A 233 -17.42 26.90 12.13
CA ARG A 233 -16.50 26.19 13.06
C ARG A 233 -17.21 25.98 14.43
N PRO A 234 -16.80 25.02 15.30
CA PRO A 234 -15.73 25.28 16.30
C PRO A 234 -14.91 24.01 16.66
N SER A 235 -13.60 24.08 16.93
CA SER A 235 -12.85 24.38 18.18
C SER A 235 -12.18 23.12 18.74
N THR A 236 -10.91 23.30 19.07
CA THR A 236 -9.86 22.33 19.40
C THR A 236 -9.97 21.72 20.80
N GLN A 237 -9.60 20.44 20.93
CA GLN A 237 -8.99 19.90 22.15
C GLN A 237 -7.69 19.16 21.80
N LYS A 238 -6.64 19.51 22.56
CA LYS A 238 -5.32 18.89 22.54
C LYS A 238 -5.35 17.65 23.43
N GLU A 239 -4.74 16.55 22.99
CA GLU A 239 -4.26 15.53 23.91
C GLU A 239 -3.03 14.79 23.40
N SER A 240 -2.27 14.29 24.36
CA SER A 240 -0.82 14.08 24.37
C SER A 240 -0.34 12.79 23.71
N TRP A 241 0.83 12.87 23.07
CA TRP A 241 1.53 11.76 22.43
C TRP A 241 2.21 10.83 23.44
N LYS A 242 1.93 9.52 23.34
CA LYS A 242 2.83 8.43 23.77
C LYS A 242 3.07 7.50 22.59
N THR A 243 4.32 7.45 22.16
CA THR A 243 4.83 6.68 21.01
C THR A 243 4.71 5.17 21.23
N CYS A 244 4.71 4.43 20.12
CA CYS A 244 4.68 2.97 20.04
C CYS A 244 6.04 2.30 20.37
#